data_AF-A0A925VKL2-F1
#
_entry.id   AF-A0A925VKL2-F1
#
_cell.length_a   1.000
_cell.length_b   1.000
_cell.length_c   1.000
_cell.angle_alpha   90.00
_cell.angle_beta   90.00
_cell.angle_gamma   90.00
#
_symmetry.space_group_name_H-M   'P 1'
#
loop_
_entity.id
_entity.type
_entity.pdbx_description
1 polymer ?
#
loop_
_entity_poly.entity_id
_entity_poly.type
_entity_poly.pdbx_seq_one_letter_code
_entity_poly.pdbx_strand_id
1 'polypeptide(L)'
;VSMSCHARRQWPTAGRAAGEVITVDGTTLRGAPAKGIGKEAMHLVSVWAQPRRLVRGQRAVDTTSNEITAISAVLHLLALHGSTVPIDAMGGQKAIARPIVRQGGTVPWR
;
A
#
# COMPACT_ATOMS: atom_id res chain seq x y z
N VAL A 1 20.44 -22.44 -12.51
CA VAL A 1 20.65 -21.08 -11.96
C VAL A 1 19.30 -20.39 -11.87
N SER A 2 18.49 -20.74 -10.86
CA SER A 2 17.20 -20.06 -10.61
C SER A 2 17.47 -18.86 -9.70
N MET A 3 17.48 -17.66 -10.28
CA MET A 3 17.49 -16.43 -9.51
C MET A 3 16.10 -16.20 -8.92
N SER A 4 15.89 -16.72 -7.71
CA SER A 4 14.81 -16.29 -6.82
C SER A 4 15.04 -14.82 -6.50
N CYS A 5 14.27 -13.92 -7.11
CA CYS A 5 14.26 -12.50 -6.76
C CYS A 5 13.59 -12.32 -5.39
N HIS A 6 14.29 -12.70 -4.33
CA HIS A 6 13.95 -12.32 -2.96
C HIS A 6 14.32 -10.84 -2.80
N ALA A 7 13.46 -9.95 -3.30
CA ALA A 7 13.49 -8.55 -2.91
C ALA A 7 13.03 -8.46 -1.45
N ARG A 8 13.96 -8.71 -0.53
CA ARG A 8 13.81 -8.46 0.91
C ARG A 8 13.74 -6.95 1.10
N ARG A 9 12.57 -6.36 0.83
CA ARG A 9 12.27 -4.93 1.05
C ARG A 9 11.88 -4.77 2.52
N GLN A 10 12.90 -4.77 3.37
CA GLN A 10 12.76 -4.24 4.72
C GLN A 10 12.45 -2.74 4.59
N TRP A 11 11.18 -2.38 4.82
CA TRP A 11 10.79 -0.98 4.90
C TRP A 11 11.50 -0.35 6.10
N PRO A 12 12.08 0.86 5.96
CA PRO A 12 12.52 1.58 7.15
C PRO A 12 11.29 1.69 8.04
N THR A 13 11.41 1.24 9.29
CA THR A 13 10.36 1.34 10.30
C THR A 13 10.07 2.82 10.48
N ALA A 14 9.09 3.28 9.71
CA ALA A 14 8.74 4.68 9.59
C ALA A 14 8.43 5.21 10.99
N GLY A 15 9.22 6.19 11.46
CA GLY A 15 8.98 6.86 12.73
C GLY A 15 7.52 7.30 12.88
N ARG A 16 7.02 7.33 14.13
CA ARG A 16 5.61 7.52 14.52
C ARG A 16 4.82 8.42 13.55
N ALA A 17 3.70 7.90 13.05
CA ALA A 17 2.79 8.57 12.13
C ALA A 17 1.74 9.47 12.83
N ALA A 18 1.94 9.80 14.11
CA ALA A 18 0.98 10.61 14.86
C ALA A 18 0.80 11.98 14.19
N GLY A 19 -0.42 12.27 13.73
CA GLY A 19 -0.78 13.48 13.01
C GLY A 19 -0.49 13.47 11.51
N GLU A 20 -0.07 12.34 10.94
CA GLU A 20 0.17 12.22 9.48
C GLU A 20 -1.07 11.77 8.71
N VAL A 21 -1.17 12.23 7.47
CA VAL A 21 -2.12 11.68 6.50
C VAL A 21 -1.38 10.65 5.65
N ILE A 22 -1.81 9.39 5.73
CA ILE A 22 -1.23 8.28 4.97
C ILE A 22 -2.20 7.89 3.86
N THR A 23 -1.92 8.29 2.63
CA THR A 23 -2.74 7.91 1.48
C THR A 23 -2.26 6.59 0.90
N VAL A 24 -3.21 5.72 0.56
CA VAL A 24 -2.97 4.46 -0.15
C VAL A 24 -3.68 4.53 -1.50
N ASP A 25 -2.92 4.31 -2.58
CA ASP A 25 -3.43 4.39 -3.95
C ASP A 25 -2.85 3.27 -4.84
N GLY A 26 -3.70 2.76 -5.74
CA GLY A 26 -3.35 1.81 -6.79
C GLY A 26 -3.14 2.51 -8.12
N THR A 27 -1.90 2.53 -8.61
CA THR A 27 -1.55 3.08 -9.92
C THR A 27 -1.30 1.95 -10.92
N THR A 28 -1.97 1.99 -12.07
CA THR A 28 -1.68 1.06 -13.18
C THR A 28 -0.65 1.66 -14.14
N LEU A 29 0.52 1.04 -14.25
CA LEU A 29 1.60 1.48 -15.14
C LEU A 29 1.36 0.98 -16.56
N ARG A 30 0.55 1.72 -17.33
CA ARG A 30 0.30 1.46 -18.75
C ARG A 30 1.54 1.83 -19.58
N GLY A 31 2.19 0.84 -20.17
CA GLY A 31 3.40 1.01 -21.01
C GLY A 31 4.70 0.49 -20.40
N ALA A 32 4.71 0.06 -19.14
CA ALA A 32 5.84 -0.67 -18.57
C ALA A 32 5.82 -2.14 -19.05
N PRO A 33 6.90 -2.68 -19.63
CA PRO A 33 6.94 -4.09 -20.00
C PRO A 33 6.98 -4.95 -18.75
N ALA A 34 5.89 -5.65 -18.45
CA ALA A 34 5.92 -6.75 -17.49
C ALA A 34 6.86 -7.84 -18.06
N LYS A 35 8.09 -7.93 -17.51
CA LYS A 35 9.07 -8.92 -17.98
C LYS A 35 8.55 -10.33 -17.69
N GLY A 36 8.20 -11.06 -18.75
CA GLY A 36 8.06 -12.53 -18.73
C GLY A 36 6.64 -13.10 -18.78
N ILE A 37 5.59 -12.29 -18.82
CA ILE A 37 4.21 -12.77 -18.91
C ILE A 37 3.45 -11.85 -19.87
N GLY A 38 2.80 -12.42 -20.89
CA GLY A 38 2.22 -11.66 -21.99
C GLY A 38 1.34 -10.49 -21.54
N LYS A 39 1.74 -9.27 -21.91
CA LYS A 39 0.89 -8.07 -22.11
C LYS A 39 -0.10 -7.68 -20.98
N GLU A 40 0.15 -7.97 -19.71
CA GLU A 40 -0.64 -7.36 -18.63
C GLU A 40 0.05 -6.13 -18.04
N ALA A 41 -0.72 -5.08 -17.77
CA ALA A 41 -0.21 -3.84 -17.19
C ALA A 41 0.20 -4.09 -15.74
N MET A 42 1.38 -3.58 -15.36
CA MET A 42 1.85 -3.71 -13.98
C MET A 42 1.03 -2.79 -13.07
N HIS A 43 0.38 -3.35 -12.06
CA HIS A 43 -0.33 -2.58 -11.04
C HIS A 43 0.64 -2.30 -9.87
N LEU A 44 0.62 -1.07 -9.34
CA LEU A 44 1.51 -0.64 -8.27
C LEU A 44 0.68 -0.01 -7.15
N VAL A 45 0.69 -0.63 -5.99
CA VAL A 45 0.15 -0.04 -4.76
C VAL A 45 1.23 0.81 -4.11
N SER A 46 0.94 2.09 -3.90
CA SER A 46 1.85 3.03 -3.23
C SER A 46 1.22 3.61 -1.98
N VAL A 47 2.04 3.77 -0.94
CA VAL A 47 1.65 4.40 0.32
C VAL A 47 2.49 5.65 0.54
N TRP A 48 1.81 6.78 0.67
CA TRP A 48 2.41 8.09 0.79
C TRP A 48 2.09 8.71 2.14
N ALA A 49 3.09 9.28 2.82
CA ALA A 49 2.90 10.05 4.05
C ALA A 49 3.03 11.55 3.78
N GLN A 50 1.97 12.28 4.12
CA GLN A 50 1.90 13.74 4.10
C GLN A 50 1.93 14.28 5.54
N PRO A 51 2.61 15.43 5.78
CA PRO A 51 3.22 16.34 4.79
C PRO A 51 4.65 15.97 4.40
N ARG A 52 5.21 14.86 4.90
CA ARG A 52 6.62 14.47 4.72
C ARG A 52 7.02 14.16 3.25
N ARG A 53 6.07 14.20 2.30
CA ARG A 53 6.25 13.90 0.86
C ARG A 53 7.06 12.61 0.63
N LEU A 54 6.86 11.64 1.52
CA LEU A 54 7.64 10.42 1.58
C LEU A 54 6.78 9.23 1.18
N VAL A 55 7.33 8.38 0.33
CA VAL A 55 6.78 7.06 0.05
C VAL A 55 7.16 6.12 1.21
N ARG A 56 6.18 5.68 1.98
CA ARG A 56 6.37 4.77 3.12
C ARG A 56 6.46 3.31 2.67
N GLY A 57 5.81 2.96 1.56
CA GLY A 57 5.84 1.62 1.00
C GLY A 57 5.30 1.56 -0.42
N GLN A 58 5.80 0.62 -1.22
CA GLN A 58 5.28 0.32 -2.55
C GLN A 58 5.29 -1.19 -2.78
N ARG A 59 4.27 -1.71 -3.46
CA ARG A 59 4.17 -3.11 -3.84
C ARG A 59 3.60 -3.24 -5.25
N ALA A 60 4.38 -3.88 -6.11
CA ALA A 60 3.93 -4.30 -7.43
C ALA A 60 3.00 -5.52 -7.31
N VAL A 61 1.93 -5.51 -8.09
CA VAL A 61 0.95 -6.59 -8.22
C VAL A 61 0.59 -6.79 -9.69
N ASP A 62 0.34 -8.03 -10.07
CA ASP A 62 0.07 -8.37 -11.47
C ASP A 62 -1.41 -8.19 -11.86
N THR A 63 -2.32 -8.19 -10.88
CA THR A 63 -3.78 -8.10 -11.13
C THR A 63 -4.48 -7.22 -10.09
N THR A 64 -5.62 -6.63 -10.46
CA THR A 64 -6.45 -5.77 -9.59
C THR A 64 -7.01 -6.53 -8.37
N SER A 65 -7.33 -7.82 -8.49
CA SER A 65 -7.81 -8.62 -7.36
C SER A 65 -6.72 -8.83 -6.28
N ASN A 66 -5.45 -8.81 -6.67
CA ASN A 66 -4.32 -8.92 -5.76
C ASN A 66 -4.00 -7.60 -5.04
N GLU A 67 -4.59 -6.49 -5.50
CA GLU A 67 -4.42 -5.15 -4.94
C GLU A 67 -4.97 -5.04 -3.51
N ILE A 68 -6.17 -5.57 -3.25
CA ILE A 68 -6.81 -5.59 -1.91
C ILE A 68 -5.91 -6.30 -0.90
N THR A 69 -5.34 -7.44 -1.31
CA THR A 69 -4.43 -8.24 -0.48
C THR A 69 -3.10 -7.51 -0.26
N ALA A 70 -2.60 -6.83 -1.29
CA ALA A 70 -1.39 -6.01 -1.19
C ALA A 70 -1.58 -4.82 -0.27
N ILE A 71 -2.68 -4.08 -0.36
CA ILE A 71 -3.05 -2.97 0.53
C ILE A 71 -3.07 -3.46 1.98
N SER A 72 -3.78 -4.57 2.24
CA SER A 72 -3.86 -5.15 3.58
C SER A 72 -2.48 -5.53 4.14
N ALA A 73 -1.60 -6.10 3.30
CA ALA A 73 -0.25 -6.46 3.70
C ALA A 73 0.63 -5.24 4.01
N VAL A 74 0.51 -4.16 3.22
CA VAL A 74 1.30 -2.94 3.46
C VAL A 74 0.83 -2.24 4.74
N LEU A 75 -0.49 -2.13 4.96
CA LEU A 75 -1.05 -1.51 6.16
C LEU A 75 -0.65 -2.21 7.45
N HIS A 76 -0.54 -3.55 7.45
CA HIS A 76 -0.09 -4.30 8.64
C HIS A 76 1.34 -4.02 9.06
N LEU A 77 2.19 -3.56 8.13
CA LEU A 77 3.60 -3.30 8.39
C LEU A 77 3.87 -1.82 8.73
N LEU A 78 2.84 -0.97 8.63
CA LEU A 78 2.93 0.46 8.94
C LEU A 78 2.40 0.75 10.33
N ALA A 79 3.04 1.69 11.03
CA ALA A 79 2.55 2.20 12.30
C ALA A 79 1.48 3.28 12.05
N LEU A 80 0.20 2.91 12.09
CA LEU A 80 -0.93 3.79 11.77
C LEU A 80 -1.47 4.60 12.97
N HIS A 81 -0.88 4.44 14.15
CA HIS A 81 -1.39 5.08 15.38
C HIS A 81 -1.40 6.61 15.28
N GLY A 82 -2.59 7.20 15.39
CA GLY A 82 -2.82 8.64 15.30
C GLY A 82 -2.72 9.20 13.88
N SER A 83 -2.76 8.36 12.85
CA SER A 83 -2.74 8.78 11.45
C SER A 83 -4.13 8.70 10.81
N THR A 84 -4.39 9.56 9.83
CA THR A 84 -5.60 9.49 9.00
C THR A 84 -5.25 8.76 7.71
N VAL A 85 -5.97 7.68 7.42
CA VAL A 85 -5.69 6.79 6.29
C VAL A 85 -6.83 6.85 5.26
N PRO A 86 -6.82 7.84 4.35
CA PRO A 86 -7.63 7.77 3.14
C PRO A 86 -7.11 6.64 2.23
N ILE A 87 -8.02 5.78 1.80
CA ILE A 87 -7.78 4.67 0.88
C ILE A 87 -8.57 4.94 -0.38
N ASP A 88 -8.11 4.43 -1.52
CA ASP A 88 -8.90 4.39 -2.74
C ASP A 88 -10.29 3.74 -2.53
N ALA A 89 -11.21 4.04 -3.45
CA ALA A 89 -12.59 3.58 -3.36
C ALA A 89 -12.75 2.05 -3.41
N MET A 90 -11.87 1.32 -4.12
CA MET A 90 -11.88 -0.15 -4.20
C MET A 90 -11.38 -0.80 -2.90
N GLY A 91 -10.47 -0.13 -2.20
CA GLY A 91 -9.93 -0.49 -0.88
C GLY A 91 -10.80 -0.06 0.31
N GLY A 92 -11.90 0.67 0.08
CA GLY A 92 -12.86 1.16 1.08
C GLY A 92 -13.69 0.09 1.80
N GLN A 93 -13.22 -1.16 1.85
CA GLN A 93 -13.93 -2.29 2.43
C GLN A 93 -13.83 -2.29 3.95
N LYS A 94 -14.92 -2.69 4.63
CA LYS A 94 -14.96 -2.82 6.11
C LYS A 94 -13.87 -3.75 6.65
N ALA A 95 -13.47 -4.75 5.86
CA ALA A 95 -12.40 -5.68 6.20
C ALA A 95 -11.03 -5.00 6.34
N ILE A 96 -10.77 -3.92 5.58
CA ILE A 96 -9.52 -3.14 5.62
C ILE A 96 -9.59 -2.03 6.67
N ALA A 97 -10.74 -1.37 6.79
CA ALA A 97 -10.92 -0.27 7.76
C ALA A 97 -10.84 -0.73 9.23
N ARG A 98 -11.31 -1.95 9.54
CA ARG A 98 -11.28 -2.50 10.90
C ARG A 98 -9.85 -2.63 11.48
N PRO A 99 -8.87 -3.24 10.76
CA PRO A 99 -7.47 -3.25 11.16
C PRO A 99 -6.90 -1.85 11.42
N ILE A 100 -7.19 -0.87 10.57
CA ILE A 100 -6.67 0.50 10.71
C ILE A 100 -7.13 1.13 12.03
N VAL A 101 -8.44 1.03 12.32
CA VAL A 101 -9.01 1.55 13.57
C VAL A 101 -8.45 0.79 14.78
N ARG A 102 -8.25 -0.52 14.68
CA ARG A 102 -7.62 -1.32 15.74
C ARG A 102 -6.19 -0.90 16.04
N GLN A 103 -5.45 -0.41 15.05
CA GLN A 103 -4.10 0.12 15.21
C GLN A 103 -4.07 1.59 15.70
N GLY A 104 -5.24 2.20 15.93
CA GLY A 104 -5.36 3.59 16.39
C GLY A 104 -5.31 4.62 15.25
N GLY A 105 -5.52 4.21 14.00
CA GLY A 105 -5.69 5.12 12.86
C GLY A 105 -7.17 5.46 12.61
N THR A 106 -7.40 6.54 11.87
CA THR A 106 -8.74 7.02 11.51
C THR A 106 -8.95 6.88 10.01
N VAL A 107 -10.10 6.35 9.59
CA VAL A 107 -10.53 6.38 8.17
C VAL A 107 -11.56 7.52 7.99
N PRO A 108 -11.46 8.35 6.95
CA PRO A 108 -12.21 9.62 6.89
C PRO A 108 -13.73 9.50 6.66
N TRP A 109 -14.23 8.32 6.30
CA TRP A 109 -15.66 8.07 6.04
C TRP A 109 -16.36 7.25 7.14
N ARG A 110 -15.73 7.08 8.31
CA ARG A 110 -16.27 6.31 9.44
C ARG A 110 -16.26 7.14 10.71
#